data_AF-A0A0T2KWH9-F1
#
_entry.id   AF-A0A0T2KWH9-F1
#
_cell.length_a   1.000
_cell.length_b   1.000
_cell.length_c   1.000
_cell.angle_alpha   90.00
_cell.angle_beta   90.00
_cell.angle_gamma   90.00
#
_symmetry.space_group_name_H-M   'P 1'
#
loop_
_entity.id
_entity.type
_entity.pdbx_description
1 polymer ?
#
loop_
_entity_poly.entity_id
_entity_poly.type
_entity_poly.pdbx_seq_one_letter_code
_entity_poly.pdbx_strand_id
1 'polypeptide(L)'
;MVASQDWRSDVGLLAALRLGVTNDFGPRQEPSTEALGWLIGLKDTDAPADLSAGDDGDASVYWAEQRLARVSRGFADDGGVIVVGDTVEDFALALAYDRLLGGASWLTTDLLDDRSTWTKQIHPATELLSSMLENQARRLAITSASKDEAYIRQLCDRLRTHEYDLIIDPSGREQMETLDRETVWPGRPSLSSGLTTLYVDEHVGLTVSLPVSIEPDGSQVALLGMEGPVPSNLLFPTSSGQVPYWYVDVAIRGSLTPKARDAPTSAISVQDGPFPEVNIRASGDGLSYSPRSMGFVASGSLLTSRVGRPRIKSPSLLAWVRAMATREGMDVRFSDAGRRAELVRSRLGTRQDLLDFATPARMSMLRAFVPLERRPRPSERDPEVVVLGVDPYLSFRAMEDRLIDASTSQVLDLVDRLTQARLLRRGLVLGCEECGRPSFVYAERLGPTYECTQCAAANPLVSSSWKRSSAEPKWFYDLHPNFRELLETNGDVVQAASSRLRGESRTYVDLSEVEFIDVETQMPVAEIDVLACADDRVLVVEAKINGKFGPKLRGPQTTKLLRVASILRADSIVLATTAPAWSPQDVAHVKREATRAMPFPLEVQVIESLGTHDSAPEAPENAAGG
;
A
#
# COMPACT_ATOMS: atom_id res chain seq x y z
N MET A 1 -23.71 -2.25 -33.04
CA MET A 1 -22.37 -2.45 -33.63
C MET A 1 -21.70 -3.65 -32.95
N VAL A 2 -21.35 -4.67 -33.71
CA VAL A 2 -20.51 -5.82 -33.28
C VAL A 2 -19.70 -6.27 -34.49
N ALA A 3 -18.51 -6.83 -34.29
CA ALA A 3 -17.74 -7.43 -35.38
C ALA A 3 -18.25 -8.82 -35.76
N SER A 4 -18.11 -9.15 -37.05
CA SER A 4 -18.32 -10.52 -37.51
C SER A 4 -17.09 -11.37 -37.22
N GLN A 5 -17.32 -12.61 -36.80
CA GLN A 5 -16.29 -13.64 -36.66
C GLN A 5 -15.59 -13.98 -37.99
N ASP A 6 -16.14 -13.56 -39.12
CA ASP A 6 -15.60 -13.82 -40.46
C ASP A 6 -14.64 -12.73 -40.94
N TRP A 7 -14.52 -11.60 -40.23
CA TRP A 7 -13.60 -10.52 -40.60
C TRP A 7 -12.13 -10.94 -40.44
N ARG A 8 -11.31 -10.62 -41.44
CA ARG A 8 -9.90 -11.02 -41.56
C ARG A 8 -8.96 -9.85 -41.88
N SER A 9 -9.42 -8.74 -42.45
CA SER A 9 -8.57 -7.55 -42.64
C SER A 9 -8.12 -6.93 -41.31
N ASP A 10 -7.03 -6.17 -41.36
CA ASP A 10 -6.51 -5.42 -40.22
C ASP A 10 -7.56 -4.49 -39.61
N VAL A 11 -8.34 -3.81 -40.44
CA VAL A 11 -9.44 -2.94 -39.98
C VAL A 11 -10.56 -3.75 -39.35
N GLY A 12 -10.92 -4.90 -39.94
CA GLY A 12 -11.88 -5.83 -39.37
C GLY A 12 -11.47 -6.36 -38.01
N LEU A 13 -10.20 -6.73 -37.85
CA LEU A 13 -9.63 -7.20 -36.59
C LEU A 13 -9.55 -6.08 -35.54
N LEU A 14 -9.17 -4.85 -35.93
CA LEU A 14 -9.22 -3.69 -35.03
C LEU A 14 -10.66 -3.37 -34.60
N ALA A 15 -11.62 -3.46 -35.52
CA ALA A 15 -13.03 -3.30 -35.21
C ALA A 15 -13.51 -4.40 -34.25
N ALA A 16 -13.08 -5.65 -34.43
CA ALA A 16 -13.36 -6.75 -33.51
C ALA A 16 -12.78 -6.52 -32.11
N LEU A 17 -11.55 -6.01 -32.01
CA LEU A 17 -10.95 -5.61 -30.75
C LEU A 17 -11.82 -4.57 -30.03
N ARG A 18 -12.28 -3.53 -30.75
CA ARG A 18 -13.04 -2.41 -30.18
C ARG A 18 -14.51 -2.71 -29.88
N LEU A 19 -15.17 -3.49 -30.73
CA LEU A 19 -16.63 -3.71 -30.69
C LEU A 19 -17.01 -5.05 -30.05
N GLY A 20 -16.06 -5.99 -29.92
CA GLY A 20 -16.36 -7.39 -29.60
C GLY A 20 -16.86 -8.16 -30.83
N VAL A 21 -16.88 -9.49 -30.72
CA VAL A 21 -17.29 -10.42 -31.79
C VAL A 21 -18.55 -11.17 -31.37
N THR A 22 -19.44 -11.44 -32.32
CA THR A 22 -20.66 -12.24 -32.12
C THR A 22 -20.76 -13.35 -33.18
N ASN A 23 -21.44 -14.44 -32.82
CA ASN A 23 -21.58 -15.64 -33.67
C ASN A 23 -22.85 -15.62 -34.55
N ASP A 24 -23.79 -14.69 -34.32
CA ASP A 24 -25.19 -14.88 -34.73
C ASP A 24 -25.68 -14.09 -35.96
N PHE A 25 -24.81 -13.35 -36.66
CA PHE A 25 -25.26 -12.40 -37.70
C PHE A 25 -25.03 -12.81 -39.16
N GLY A 26 -24.57 -14.03 -39.43
CA GLY A 26 -24.17 -14.44 -40.78
C GLY A 26 -23.01 -13.59 -41.35
N PRO A 27 -22.64 -13.79 -42.62
CA PRO A 27 -21.50 -13.09 -43.22
C PRO A 27 -21.82 -11.60 -43.39
N ARG A 28 -20.94 -10.74 -42.86
CA ARG A 28 -20.99 -9.28 -43.01
C ARG A 28 -19.80 -8.77 -43.80
N GLN A 29 -20.02 -7.71 -44.59
CA GLN A 29 -18.92 -7.02 -45.25
C GLN A 29 -17.91 -6.49 -44.23
N GLU A 30 -16.63 -6.57 -44.56
CA GLU A 30 -15.57 -6.02 -43.72
C GLU A 30 -15.57 -4.48 -43.75
N PRO A 31 -15.21 -3.84 -42.63
CA PRO A 31 -15.09 -2.38 -42.58
C PRO A 31 -13.95 -1.90 -43.48
N SER A 32 -14.17 -0.74 -44.10
CA SER A 32 -13.20 -0.05 -44.94
C SER A 32 -12.19 0.73 -44.10
N THR A 33 -11.09 1.18 -44.71
CA THR A 33 -10.10 2.03 -44.03
C THR A 33 -10.67 3.36 -43.54
N GLU A 34 -11.83 3.80 -44.05
CA GLU A 34 -12.53 4.98 -43.55
C GLU A 34 -13.01 4.82 -42.10
N ALA A 35 -13.16 3.58 -41.62
CA ALA A 35 -13.51 3.30 -40.24
C ALA A 35 -12.34 3.51 -39.25
N LEU A 36 -11.10 3.61 -39.73
CA LEU A 36 -9.92 3.71 -38.86
C LEU A 36 -9.94 4.97 -37.98
N GLY A 37 -10.37 6.11 -38.51
CA GLY A 37 -10.45 7.33 -37.72
C GLY A 37 -11.39 7.18 -36.52
N TRP A 38 -12.55 6.55 -36.75
CA TRP A 38 -13.52 6.21 -35.69
C TRP A 38 -12.94 5.22 -34.67
N LEU A 39 -12.29 4.16 -35.13
CA LEU A 39 -11.73 3.11 -34.28
C LEU A 39 -10.54 3.56 -33.42
N ILE A 40 -9.78 4.57 -33.86
CA ILE A 40 -8.61 5.09 -33.15
C ILE A 40 -8.98 6.12 -32.08
N GLY A 41 -9.97 7.01 -32.32
CA GLY A 41 -10.23 8.10 -31.37
C GLY A 41 -11.54 8.88 -31.49
N LEU A 42 -12.38 8.65 -32.50
CA LEU A 42 -13.55 9.49 -32.81
C LEU A 42 -14.87 8.86 -32.33
N LYS A 43 -15.09 8.73 -31.01
CA LYS A 43 -16.35 8.13 -30.49
C LYS A 43 -17.53 9.09 -30.37
N ASP A 44 -17.31 10.40 -30.48
CA ASP A 44 -18.36 11.41 -30.43
C ASP A 44 -19.01 11.68 -31.80
N THR A 45 -18.54 11.01 -32.85
CA THR A 45 -19.14 11.00 -34.19
C THR A 45 -19.91 9.72 -34.42
N ASP A 46 -21.01 9.81 -35.18
CA ASP A 46 -21.78 8.64 -35.62
C ASP A 46 -20.85 7.57 -36.20
N ALA A 47 -21.13 6.33 -35.84
CA ALA A 47 -20.33 5.23 -36.32
C ALA A 47 -20.45 5.11 -37.86
N PRO A 48 -19.32 4.85 -38.56
CA PRO A 48 -19.32 4.52 -39.98
C PRO A 48 -20.39 3.48 -40.35
N ALA A 49 -21.04 3.70 -41.49
CA ALA A 49 -22.15 2.85 -41.94
C ALA A 49 -21.75 1.37 -42.08
N ASP A 50 -20.50 1.09 -42.43
CA ASP A 50 -19.92 -0.25 -42.53
C ASP A 50 -19.75 -0.96 -41.17
N LEU A 51 -19.73 -0.22 -40.05
CA LEU A 51 -19.75 -0.78 -38.69
C LEU A 51 -21.17 -0.96 -38.12
N SER A 52 -22.15 -0.23 -38.65
CA SER A 52 -23.56 -0.32 -38.27
C SER A 52 -24.17 -1.67 -38.70
N ALA A 53 -25.10 -2.19 -37.90
CA ALA A 53 -25.78 -3.46 -38.17
C ALA A 53 -27.25 -3.18 -38.50
N GLY A 54 -27.50 -2.68 -39.72
CA GLY A 54 -28.86 -2.48 -40.25
C GLY A 54 -29.51 -1.12 -39.95
N ASP A 55 -30.58 -0.85 -40.71
CA ASP A 55 -31.32 0.43 -40.81
C ASP A 55 -32.32 0.69 -39.67
N ASP A 56 -32.49 -0.24 -38.73
CA ASP A 56 -33.42 -0.07 -37.61
C ASP A 56 -32.74 0.73 -36.49
N GLY A 57 -33.20 1.97 -36.35
CA GLY A 57 -32.66 3.05 -35.51
C GLY A 57 -32.71 2.85 -33.99
N ASP A 58 -32.43 1.63 -33.50
CA ASP A 58 -32.17 1.38 -32.09
C ASP A 58 -30.72 0.90 -31.92
N ALA A 59 -29.81 1.86 -31.99
CA ALA A 59 -28.37 1.68 -31.80
C ALA A 59 -28.02 1.40 -30.32
N SER A 60 -28.75 0.49 -29.64
CA SER A 60 -28.32 -0.04 -28.36
C SER A 60 -27.11 -0.95 -28.59
N VAL A 61 -25.94 -0.33 -28.49
CA VAL A 61 -24.59 -0.87 -28.48
C VAL A 61 -24.52 -2.22 -27.73
N TYR A 62 -24.22 -3.31 -28.43
CA TYR A 62 -24.22 -4.70 -27.96
C TYR A 62 -23.11 -5.09 -26.95
N TRP A 63 -22.42 -4.11 -26.34
CA TRP A 63 -22.03 -4.27 -24.92
C TRP A 63 -23.27 -4.55 -24.03
N ALA A 64 -24.48 -4.30 -24.56
CA ALA A 64 -25.80 -4.35 -23.94
C ALA A 64 -26.38 -5.73 -23.59
N GLU A 65 -25.98 -6.86 -24.19
CA GLU A 65 -26.61 -8.13 -23.78
C GLU A 65 -26.30 -8.49 -22.32
N GLN A 66 -25.11 -8.14 -21.84
CA GLN A 66 -24.71 -8.36 -20.43
C GLN A 66 -24.78 -7.10 -19.56
N ARG A 67 -25.23 -5.96 -20.12
CA ARG A 67 -25.26 -4.65 -19.43
C ARG A 67 -23.94 -4.39 -18.69
N LEU A 68 -22.82 -4.45 -19.41
CA LEU A 68 -21.51 -4.23 -18.77
C LEU A 68 -21.22 -2.73 -18.64
N ALA A 69 -21.00 -2.26 -17.42
CA ALA A 69 -20.51 -0.93 -17.11
C ALA A 69 -18.98 -0.92 -17.07
N ARG A 70 -18.38 0.07 -17.75
CA ARG A 70 -16.95 0.33 -17.66
C ARG A 70 -16.68 1.21 -16.44
N VAL A 71 -15.93 0.68 -15.47
CA VAL A 71 -15.55 1.40 -14.26
C VAL A 71 -14.05 1.62 -14.28
N SER A 72 -13.64 2.88 -14.25
CA SER A 72 -12.23 3.27 -14.15
C SER A 72 -11.88 3.58 -12.69
N ARG A 73 -10.70 3.13 -12.26
CA ARG A 73 -10.12 3.36 -10.94
C ARG A 73 -8.90 4.24 -11.09
N GLY A 74 -8.77 5.23 -10.22
CA GLY A 74 -7.66 6.18 -10.27
C GLY A 74 -7.69 7.06 -11.52
N PHE A 75 -6.59 7.76 -11.75
CA PHE A 75 -6.38 8.57 -12.93
C PHE A 75 -5.16 8.01 -13.65
N ALA A 76 -5.38 7.31 -14.76
CA ALA A 76 -4.27 6.86 -15.58
C ALA A 76 -3.55 8.07 -16.18
N ASP A 77 -2.22 8.13 -15.99
CA ASP A 77 -1.38 9.18 -16.60
C ASP A 77 -1.33 9.02 -18.12
N ASP A 78 -1.46 7.77 -18.59
CA ASP A 78 -1.60 7.42 -20.00
C ASP A 78 -3.07 7.21 -20.32
N GLY A 79 -3.67 8.13 -21.07
CA GLY A 79 -5.08 8.05 -21.44
C GLY A 79 -5.34 7.33 -22.77
N GLY A 80 -4.28 6.98 -23.51
CA GLY A 80 -4.38 6.22 -24.75
C GLY A 80 -3.10 5.42 -25.03
N VAL A 81 -3.26 4.32 -25.77
CA VAL A 81 -2.14 3.46 -26.18
C VAL A 81 -2.29 3.08 -27.64
N ILE A 82 -1.23 3.15 -28.42
CA ILE A 82 -1.17 2.56 -29.76
C ILE A 82 -0.12 1.47 -29.74
N VAL A 83 -0.56 0.24 -29.99
CA VAL A 83 0.33 -0.90 -30.16
C VAL A 83 0.54 -1.14 -31.65
N VAL A 84 1.79 -1.17 -32.06
CA VAL A 84 2.16 -1.30 -33.46
C VAL A 84 2.85 -2.63 -33.71
N GLY A 85 2.46 -3.30 -34.79
CA GLY A 85 3.14 -4.49 -35.28
C GLY A 85 2.20 -5.52 -35.87
N ASP A 86 2.81 -6.53 -36.48
CA ASP A 86 2.14 -7.46 -37.40
C ASP A 86 1.96 -8.86 -36.77
N THR A 87 2.21 -8.97 -35.46
CA THR A 87 2.21 -10.24 -34.74
C THR A 87 0.95 -10.42 -33.90
N VAL A 88 0.64 -11.67 -33.54
CA VAL A 88 -0.47 -11.98 -32.62
C VAL A 88 -0.19 -11.39 -31.24
N GLU A 89 1.07 -11.31 -30.83
CA GLU A 89 1.52 -10.71 -29.59
C GLU A 89 1.22 -9.21 -29.54
N ASP A 90 1.37 -8.48 -30.65
CA ASP A 90 1.02 -7.05 -30.74
C ASP A 90 -0.50 -6.85 -30.63
N PHE A 91 -1.29 -7.65 -31.34
CA PHE A 91 -2.75 -7.61 -31.24
C PHE A 91 -3.22 -7.93 -29.81
N ALA A 92 -2.66 -8.99 -29.20
CA ALA A 92 -2.99 -9.38 -27.83
C ALA A 92 -2.60 -8.30 -26.81
N LEU A 93 -1.46 -7.63 -27.02
CA LEU A 93 -1.00 -6.52 -26.19
C LEU A 93 -1.95 -5.31 -26.32
N ALA A 94 -2.41 -4.99 -27.53
CA ALA A 94 -3.39 -3.94 -27.75
C ALA A 94 -4.71 -4.24 -27.05
N LEU A 95 -5.21 -5.47 -27.18
CA LEU A 95 -6.42 -5.92 -26.50
C LEU A 95 -6.26 -5.82 -24.99
N ALA A 96 -5.12 -6.25 -24.44
CA ALA A 96 -4.84 -6.15 -23.01
C ALA A 96 -4.87 -4.69 -22.52
N TYR A 97 -4.22 -3.76 -23.23
CA TYR A 97 -4.28 -2.35 -22.87
C TYR A 97 -5.67 -1.73 -23.08
N ASP A 98 -6.45 -2.15 -24.08
CA ASP A 98 -7.82 -1.66 -24.25
C ASP A 98 -8.69 -2.08 -23.07
N ARG A 99 -8.53 -3.32 -22.58
CA ARG A 99 -9.25 -3.81 -21.41
C ARG A 99 -8.79 -3.13 -20.11
N LEU A 100 -7.49 -2.88 -19.97
CA LEU A 100 -6.90 -2.32 -18.75
C LEU A 100 -6.98 -0.79 -18.67
N LEU A 101 -6.89 -0.07 -19.78
CA LEU A 101 -6.82 1.41 -19.82
C LEU A 101 -8.02 2.03 -20.52
N GLY A 102 -8.80 1.24 -21.27
CA GLY A 102 -10.01 1.70 -21.95
C GLY A 102 -9.78 2.39 -23.30
N GLY A 103 -8.53 2.61 -23.71
CA GLY A 103 -8.16 3.49 -24.82
C GLY A 103 -7.02 2.98 -25.70
N ALA A 104 -6.94 1.67 -25.97
CA ALA A 104 -5.85 1.13 -26.80
C ALA A 104 -6.28 0.74 -28.22
N SER A 105 -5.45 1.06 -29.21
CA SER A 105 -5.62 0.70 -30.61
C SER A 105 -4.46 -0.17 -31.08
N TRP A 106 -4.74 -1.04 -32.06
CA TRP A 106 -3.73 -1.84 -32.77
C TRP A 106 -3.58 -1.31 -34.20
N LEU A 107 -2.34 -1.12 -34.66
CA LEU A 107 -2.02 -0.73 -36.03
C LEU A 107 -0.93 -1.64 -36.60
N THR A 108 -1.15 -2.20 -37.77
CA THR A 108 -0.13 -2.95 -38.51
C THR A 108 0.84 -2.02 -39.21
N THR A 109 2.01 -2.52 -39.56
CA THR A 109 2.98 -1.75 -40.36
C THR A 109 2.46 -1.45 -41.76
N ASP A 110 1.71 -2.36 -42.37
CA ASP A 110 1.06 -2.15 -43.67
C ASP A 110 0.13 -0.93 -43.66
N LEU A 111 -0.66 -0.75 -42.58
CA LEU A 111 -1.52 0.43 -42.40
C LEU A 111 -0.72 1.72 -42.24
N LEU A 112 0.44 1.67 -41.58
CA LEU A 112 1.31 2.82 -41.34
C LEU A 112 2.14 3.22 -42.57
N ASP A 113 2.47 2.25 -43.41
CA ASP A 113 3.28 2.41 -44.61
C ASP A 113 2.43 2.82 -45.83
N ASP A 114 1.12 2.53 -45.85
CA ASP A 114 0.22 3.10 -46.84
C ASP A 114 0.04 4.61 -46.62
N ARG A 115 0.66 5.40 -47.51
CA ARG A 115 0.59 6.87 -47.48
C ARG A 115 -0.84 7.40 -47.49
N SER A 116 -1.76 6.77 -48.24
CA SER A 116 -3.15 7.26 -48.30
C SER A 116 -3.85 7.05 -46.97
N THR A 117 -3.78 5.85 -46.41
CA THR A 117 -4.36 5.53 -45.10
C THR A 117 -3.72 6.34 -43.98
N TRP A 118 -2.40 6.50 -43.99
CA TRP A 118 -1.68 7.34 -43.03
C TRP A 118 -2.20 8.78 -43.02
N THR A 119 -2.13 9.47 -44.17
CA THR A 119 -2.46 10.90 -44.24
C THR A 119 -3.95 11.18 -44.06
N LYS A 120 -4.84 10.28 -44.52
CA LYS A 120 -6.30 10.53 -44.47
C LYS A 120 -6.97 10.04 -43.19
N GLN A 121 -6.42 9.01 -42.54
CA GLN A 121 -7.12 8.32 -41.47
C GLN A 121 -6.31 8.26 -40.18
N ILE A 122 -5.09 7.73 -40.21
CA ILE A 122 -4.31 7.46 -39.00
C ILE A 122 -3.81 8.77 -38.38
N HIS A 123 -3.08 9.57 -39.15
CA HIS A 123 -2.45 10.79 -38.64
C HIS A 123 -3.47 11.78 -38.07
N PRO A 124 -4.57 12.15 -38.79
CA PRO A 124 -5.61 13.02 -38.24
C PRO A 124 -6.28 12.45 -36.97
N ALA A 125 -6.54 11.14 -36.92
CA ALA A 125 -7.17 10.53 -35.75
C ALA A 125 -6.24 10.49 -34.53
N THR A 126 -4.95 10.24 -34.74
CA THR A 126 -3.94 10.32 -33.69
C THR A 126 -3.68 11.73 -33.22
N GLU A 127 -3.70 12.73 -34.12
CA GLU A 127 -3.61 14.14 -33.74
C GLU A 127 -4.78 14.54 -32.85
N LEU A 128 -6.01 14.24 -33.25
CA LEU A 128 -7.19 14.54 -32.43
C LEU A 128 -7.11 13.85 -31.06
N LEU A 129 -6.76 12.57 -31.04
CA LEU A 129 -6.58 11.82 -29.79
C LEU A 129 -5.52 12.48 -28.90
N SER A 130 -4.37 12.86 -29.46
CA SER A 130 -3.30 13.53 -28.72
C SER A 130 -3.76 14.87 -28.15
N SER A 131 -4.49 15.70 -28.92
CA SER A 131 -5.04 16.97 -28.46
C SER A 131 -6.09 16.79 -27.36
N MET A 132 -6.94 15.75 -27.45
CA MET A 132 -7.87 15.41 -26.38
C MET A 132 -7.15 15.01 -25.09
N LEU A 133 -6.06 14.25 -25.21
CA LEU A 133 -5.25 13.81 -24.06
C LEU A 133 -4.46 14.97 -23.45
N GLU A 134 -3.93 15.89 -24.26
CA GLU A 134 -3.29 17.13 -23.81
C GLU A 134 -4.21 17.96 -22.92
N ASN A 135 -5.45 18.17 -23.37
CA ASN A 135 -6.47 18.89 -22.60
C ASN A 135 -6.81 18.21 -21.27
N GLN A 136 -6.49 16.91 -21.12
CA GLN A 136 -6.67 16.13 -19.91
C GLN A 136 -5.38 15.97 -19.08
N ALA A 137 -4.28 16.60 -19.50
CA ALA A 137 -2.94 16.39 -18.94
C ALA A 137 -2.52 14.89 -18.94
N ARG A 138 -2.89 14.17 -20.00
CA ARG A 138 -2.61 12.74 -20.20
C ARG A 138 -1.71 12.51 -21.39
N ARG A 139 -1.10 11.34 -21.44
CA ARG A 139 -0.16 10.93 -22.49
C ARG A 139 -0.72 9.82 -23.40
N LEU A 140 -0.18 9.76 -24.61
CA LEU A 140 -0.39 8.72 -25.61
C LEU A 140 0.88 7.86 -25.73
N ALA A 141 0.84 6.65 -25.20
CA ALA A 141 1.96 5.72 -25.26
C ALA A 141 1.97 4.95 -26.58
N ILE A 142 3.12 4.92 -27.27
CA ILE A 142 3.33 4.09 -28.46
C ILE A 142 4.26 2.92 -28.09
N THR A 143 3.83 1.70 -28.38
CA THR A 143 4.56 0.49 -27.98
C THR A 143 4.40 -0.66 -28.97
N SER A 144 5.15 -1.73 -28.76
CA SER A 144 5.09 -2.97 -29.55
C SER A 144 5.62 -4.14 -28.73
N ALA A 145 5.12 -5.34 -29.02
CA ALA A 145 5.68 -6.60 -28.58
C ALA A 145 6.79 -7.11 -29.53
N SER A 146 6.74 -6.73 -30.81
CA SER A 146 7.60 -7.27 -31.87
C SER A 146 8.65 -6.30 -32.44
N LYS A 147 8.40 -4.98 -32.38
CA LYS A 147 9.31 -3.94 -32.91
C LYS A 147 10.29 -3.46 -31.84
N ASP A 148 11.47 -3.02 -32.28
CA ASP A 148 12.50 -2.49 -31.38
C ASP A 148 12.22 -1.05 -30.93
N GLU A 149 12.96 -0.59 -29.93
CA GLU A 149 12.80 0.75 -29.38
C GLU A 149 13.14 1.86 -30.39
N ALA A 150 14.02 1.58 -31.36
CA ALA A 150 14.39 2.55 -32.39
C ALA A 150 13.23 2.83 -33.36
N TYR A 151 12.53 1.78 -33.79
CA TYR A 151 11.34 1.88 -34.62
C TYR A 151 10.22 2.66 -33.91
N ILE A 152 9.99 2.36 -32.63
CA ILE A 152 8.96 3.05 -31.83
C ILE A 152 9.27 4.54 -31.67
N ARG A 153 10.54 4.91 -31.42
CA ARG A 153 10.95 6.32 -31.37
C ARG A 153 10.74 7.02 -32.71
N GLN A 154 11.15 6.40 -33.82
CA GLN A 154 10.95 6.97 -35.16
C GLN A 154 9.47 7.21 -35.47
N LEU A 155 8.59 6.28 -35.07
CA LEU A 155 7.16 6.45 -35.26
C LEU A 155 6.59 7.56 -34.38
N CYS A 156 7.04 7.68 -33.12
CA CYS A 156 6.66 8.80 -32.25
C CYS A 156 7.05 10.14 -32.88
N ASP A 157 8.28 10.24 -33.41
CA ASP A 157 8.75 11.46 -34.07
C ASP A 157 7.91 11.77 -35.31
N ARG A 158 7.56 10.75 -36.11
CA ARG A 158 6.65 10.90 -37.26
C ARG A 158 5.25 11.39 -36.85
N LEU A 159 4.71 10.92 -35.71
CA LEU A 159 3.41 11.34 -35.18
C LEU A 159 3.43 12.75 -34.57
N ARG A 160 4.56 13.17 -34.00
CA ARG A 160 4.74 14.54 -33.45
C ARG A 160 4.91 15.59 -34.55
N THR A 161 5.39 15.17 -35.72
CA THR A 161 5.62 16.08 -36.85
C THR A 161 4.27 16.52 -37.42
N HIS A 162 3.89 17.79 -37.17
CA HIS A 162 2.69 18.38 -37.79
C HIS A 162 2.96 18.60 -39.28
N GLU A 163 2.05 18.15 -40.15
CA GLU A 163 2.07 18.58 -41.56
C GLU A 163 1.35 19.92 -41.74
N TYR A 164 0.37 20.31 -40.89
CA TYR A 164 -0.37 21.57 -41.04
C TYR A 164 -0.98 22.12 -39.74
N ASP A 165 -0.40 23.18 -39.17
CA ASP A 165 -1.15 24.19 -38.38
C ASP A 165 -0.73 25.57 -38.89
N LEU A 166 -1.63 26.22 -39.64
CA LEU A 166 -1.48 27.63 -40.03
C LEU A 166 -2.06 28.48 -38.91
N ILE A 167 -1.22 28.90 -37.96
CA ILE A 167 -1.59 29.95 -37.03
C ILE A 167 -1.44 31.29 -37.78
N ILE A 168 -2.58 31.89 -38.13
CA ILE A 168 -2.63 33.26 -38.63
C ILE A 168 -2.66 34.16 -37.39
N ASP A 169 -1.57 34.88 -37.13
CA ASP A 169 -1.54 35.85 -36.04
C ASP A 169 -2.52 37.02 -36.30
N PRO A 170 -2.86 37.85 -35.30
CA PRO A 170 -3.71 39.04 -35.49
C PRO A 170 -3.15 40.09 -36.46
N SER A 171 -1.88 39.98 -36.86
CA SER A 171 -1.20 40.82 -37.85
C SER A 171 -1.23 40.25 -39.28
N GLY A 172 -1.87 39.10 -39.48
CA GLY A 172 -1.97 38.41 -40.77
C GLY A 172 -0.68 37.71 -41.19
N ARG A 173 0.26 37.47 -40.28
CA ARG A 173 1.48 36.71 -40.53
C ARG A 173 1.26 35.25 -40.17
N GLU A 174 1.57 34.39 -41.14
CA GLU A 174 1.66 32.95 -40.95
C GLU A 174 2.86 32.66 -40.04
N GLN A 175 2.60 32.11 -38.86
CA GLN A 175 3.64 31.70 -37.93
C GLN A 175 3.57 30.18 -37.75
N MET A 176 4.65 29.51 -38.15
CA MET A 176 4.81 28.06 -37.98
C MET A 176 5.48 27.85 -36.61
N GLU A 177 4.69 27.59 -35.57
CA GLU A 177 5.23 27.13 -34.28
C GLU A 177 5.19 25.61 -34.23
N THR A 178 6.38 24.98 -34.21
CA THR A 178 6.51 23.57 -33.85
C THR A 178 6.36 23.46 -32.34
N LEU A 179 5.14 23.23 -31.85
CA LEU A 179 4.94 22.79 -30.48
C LEU A 179 5.41 21.33 -30.38
N ASP A 180 6.53 21.10 -29.70
CA ASP A 180 6.99 19.75 -29.40
C ASP A 180 6.00 19.10 -28.43
N ARG A 181 5.12 18.23 -28.95
CA ARG A 181 4.11 17.54 -28.15
C ARG A 181 4.78 16.44 -27.33
N GLU A 182 5.06 16.73 -26.06
CA GLU A 182 5.51 15.72 -25.07
C GLU A 182 4.43 14.64 -24.81
N THR A 183 3.21 14.83 -25.31
CA THR A 183 2.03 13.96 -25.15
C THR A 183 2.22 12.59 -25.78
N VAL A 184 2.77 12.52 -27.00
CA VAL A 184 3.06 11.25 -27.66
C VAL A 184 4.42 10.79 -27.18
N TRP A 185 4.54 9.57 -26.65
CA TRP A 185 5.82 9.11 -26.11
C TRP A 185 6.11 7.62 -26.40
N PRO A 186 7.40 7.26 -26.59
CA PRO A 186 7.79 5.89 -26.84
C PRO A 186 7.89 5.11 -25.52
N GLY A 187 7.10 4.04 -25.37
CA GLY A 187 7.23 3.16 -24.21
C GLY A 187 5.94 2.48 -23.80
N ARG A 188 6.01 1.75 -22.69
CA ARG A 188 4.86 1.02 -22.14
C ARG A 188 4.06 1.95 -21.22
N PRO A 189 2.73 2.00 -21.34
CA PRO A 189 1.92 2.81 -20.45
C PRO A 189 2.09 2.40 -18.98
N SER A 190 1.94 3.37 -18.10
CA SER A 190 1.90 3.18 -16.66
C SER A 190 0.59 2.50 -16.25
N LEU A 191 0.70 1.31 -15.69
CA LEU A 191 -0.45 0.58 -15.12
C LEU A 191 -0.66 0.86 -13.62
N SER A 192 0.14 1.75 -13.03
CA SER A 192 0.13 2.00 -11.59
C SER A 192 -0.86 3.07 -11.14
N SER A 193 -1.26 3.99 -12.03
CA SER A 193 -2.06 5.18 -11.67
C SER A 193 -3.54 5.08 -12.01
N GLY A 194 -3.94 4.15 -12.88
CA GLY A 194 -5.34 3.83 -13.07
C GLY A 194 -5.61 2.64 -13.98
N LEU A 195 -6.64 1.86 -13.64
CA LEU A 195 -7.08 0.71 -14.40
C LEU A 195 -8.60 0.74 -14.60
N THR A 196 -9.03 0.20 -15.72
CA THR A 196 -10.41 0.03 -16.10
C THR A 196 -10.80 -1.42 -15.94
N THR A 197 -12.02 -1.66 -15.49
CA THR A 197 -12.61 -2.99 -15.38
C THR A 197 -14.06 -2.95 -15.85
N LEU A 198 -14.51 -4.06 -16.44
CA LEU A 198 -15.90 -4.22 -16.87
C LEU A 198 -16.67 -4.95 -15.77
N TYR A 199 -17.76 -4.35 -15.31
CA TYR A 199 -18.66 -4.89 -14.31
C TYR A 199 -20.04 -5.11 -14.90
N VAL A 200 -20.80 -6.06 -14.37
CA VAL A 200 -22.23 -6.17 -14.65
C VAL A 200 -22.94 -5.00 -13.94
N ASP A 201 -23.58 -4.11 -14.70
CA ASP A 201 -24.13 -2.82 -14.26
C ASP A 201 -25.05 -2.94 -13.05
N GLU A 202 -25.98 -3.91 -13.07
CA GLU A 202 -26.91 -4.17 -11.96
C GLU A 202 -26.24 -4.60 -10.64
N HIS A 203 -24.97 -5.01 -10.68
CA HIS A 203 -24.22 -5.47 -9.51
C HIS A 203 -23.09 -4.52 -9.09
N VAL A 204 -22.90 -3.40 -9.80
CA VAL A 204 -21.93 -2.38 -9.42
C VAL A 204 -22.32 -1.79 -8.07
N GLY A 205 -21.40 -1.83 -7.09
CA GLY A 205 -21.62 -1.26 -5.77
C GLY A 205 -22.57 -2.05 -4.86
N LEU A 206 -22.95 -3.27 -5.23
CA LEU A 206 -23.75 -4.15 -4.38
C LEU A 206 -23.02 -4.37 -3.03
N THR A 207 -23.73 -4.10 -1.94
CA THR A 207 -23.19 -4.24 -0.58
C THR A 207 -23.91 -5.37 0.16
N VAL A 208 -23.15 -6.27 0.77
CA VAL A 208 -23.65 -7.38 1.58
C VAL A 208 -23.07 -7.26 3.00
N SER A 209 -23.89 -7.54 4.02
CA SER A 209 -23.44 -7.60 5.41
C SER A 209 -23.14 -9.05 5.79
N LEU A 210 -21.95 -9.31 6.33
CA LEU A 210 -21.54 -10.64 6.79
C LEU A 210 -21.13 -10.57 8.27
N PRO A 211 -21.59 -11.51 9.12
CA PRO A 211 -21.09 -11.61 10.47
C PRO A 211 -19.64 -12.11 10.45
N VAL A 212 -18.76 -11.44 11.22
CA VAL A 212 -17.33 -11.76 11.29
C VAL A 212 -16.90 -12.07 12.73
N SER A 213 -15.98 -13.03 12.90
CA SER A 213 -15.17 -13.13 14.11
C SER A 213 -13.85 -12.38 13.93
N ILE A 214 -13.35 -11.81 15.02
CA ILE A 214 -12.02 -11.20 15.06
C ILE A 214 -11.10 -12.19 15.77
N GLU A 215 -10.07 -12.64 15.06
CA GLU A 215 -9.04 -13.54 15.58
C GLU A 215 -8.09 -12.78 16.51
N PRO A 216 -7.33 -13.49 17.38
CA PRO A 216 -6.37 -12.84 18.29
C PRO A 216 -5.30 -12.00 17.58
N ASP A 217 -4.98 -12.32 16.33
CA ASP A 217 -4.03 -11.57 15.50
C ASP A 217 -4.66 -10.34 14.81
N GLY A 218 -5.95 -10.08 15.02
CA GLY A 218 -6.73 -9.01 14.42
C GLY A 218 -7.35 -9.34 13.07
N SER A 219 -7.14 -10.54 12.52
CA SER A 219 -7.78 -10.98 11.27
C SER A 219 -9.29 -11.07 11.44
N GLN A 220 -10.04 -10.69 10.41
CA GLN A 220 -11.49 -10.84 10.37
C GLN A 220 -11.87 -12.05 9.52
N VAL A 221 -12.70 -12.92 10.07
CA VAL A 221 -13.11 -14.17 9.42
C VAL A 221 -14.63 -14.20 9.29
N ALA A 222 -15.13 -14.38 8.06
CA ALA A 222 -16.57 -14.53 7.85
C ALA A 222 -17.07 -15.83 8.51
N LEU A 223 -18.11 -15.70 9.33
CA LEU A 223 -18.73 -16.85 10.00
C LEU A 223 -19.63 -17.65 9.06
N LEU A 224 -20.15 -17.01 8.00
CA LEU A 224 -21.02 -17.60 7.00
C LEU A 224 -20.44 -17.41 5.60
N GLY A 225 -20.79 -18.34 4.70
CA GLY A 225 -20.48 -18.25 3.28
C GLY A 225 -21.20 -17.08 2.63
N MET A 226 -20.50 -16.31 1.81
CA MET A 226 -21.05 -15.16 1.11
C MET A 226 -21.82 -15.62 -0.13
N GLU A 227 -23.09 -15.25 -0.24
CA GLU A 227 -23.87 -15.49 -1.46
C GLU A 227 -23.41 -14.55 -2.57
N GLY A 228 -22.91 -15.12 -3.67
CA GLY A 228 -22.48 -14.33 -4.83
C GLY A 228 -23.66 -13.86 -5.68
N PRO A 229 -23.58 -12.66 -6.30
CA PRO A 229 -24.60 -12.18 -7.20
C PRO A 229 -24.71 -13.06 -8.46
N VAL A 230 -25.92 -13.19 -8.98
CA VAL A 230 -26.24 -13.92 -10.22
C VAL A 230 -26.77 -12.92 -11.24
N PRO A 231 -26.08 -12.71 -12.39
CA PRO A 231 -26.56 -11.83 -13.46
C PRO A 231 -27.97 -12.20 -13.93
N SER A 232 -28.83 -11.20 -14.07
CA SER A 232 -30.18 -11.35 -14.64
C SER A 232 -30.12 -11.80 -16.10
N ASN A 233 -29.12 -11.30 -16.84
CA ASN A 233 -28.86 -11.67 -18.23
C ASN A 233 -27.66 -12.62 -18.30
N LEU A 234 -27.95 -13.90 -18.53
CA LEU A 234 -26.94 -14.94 -18.66
C LEU A 234 -26.68 -15.23 -20.14
N LEU A 235 -25.40 -15.34 -20.51
CA LEU A 235 -24.93 -15.77 -21.85
C LEU A 235 -25.47 -17.16 -22.21
N PHE A 236 -25.70 -17.99 -21.20
CA PHE A 236 -26.27 -19.32 -21.36
C PHE A 236 -27.54 -19.45 -20.51
N PRO A 237 -28.59 -20.11 -21.02
CA PRO A 237 -29.80 -20.37 -20.25
C PRO A 237 -29.47 -21.06 -18.92
N THR A 238 -30.20 -20.74 -17.85
CA THR A 238 -30.05 -21.38 -16.53
C THR A 238 -30.17 -22.90 -16.61
N SER A 239 -30.94 -23.43 -17.57
CA SER A 239 -31.14 -24.86 -17.82
C SER A 239 -30.00 -25.56 -18.58
N SER A 240 -29.06 -24.82 -19.17
CA SER A 240 -28.02 -25.36 -20.07
C SER A 240 -27.03 -26.32 -19.41
N GLY A 241 -27.03 -26.42 -18.07
CA GLY A 241 -26.03 -27.18 -17.31
C GLY A 241 -24.62 -26.58 -17.38
N GLN A 242 -24.42 -25.51 -18.14
CA GLN A 242 -23.13 -24.86 -18.27
C GLN A 242 -22.73 -24.14 -16.99
N VAL A 243 -21.42 -24.01 -16.85
CA VAL A 243 -20.74 -23.47 -15.67
C VAL A 243 -20.87 -21.94 -15.65
N PRO A 244 -21.02 -21.31 -14.47
CA PRO A 244 -20.92 -19.86 -14.35
C PRO A 244 -19.64 -19.31 -15.00
N TYR A 245 -19.77 -18.32 -15.88
CA TYR A 245 -18.67 -17.75 -16.69
C TYR A 245 -18.21 -16.36 -16.21
N TRP A 246 -18.83 -15.82 -15.15
CA TRP A 246 -18.46 -14.53 -14.57
C TRP A 246 -17.55 -14.70 -13.35
N TYR A 247 -16.95 -13.59 -12.91
CA TYR A 247 -16.22 -13.49 -11.65
C TYR A 247 -16.94 -12.54 -10.70
N VAL A 248 -16.78 -12.77 -9.41
CA VAL A 248 -17.28 -11.88 -8.37
C VAL A 248 -16.07 -11.24 -7.69
N ASP A 249 -15.96 -9.92 -7.84
CA ASP A 249 -14.98 -9.12 -7.12
C ASP A 249 -15.59 -8.61 -5.80
N VAL A 250 -14.82 -8.68 -4.73
CA VAL A 250 -15.24 -8.26 -3.40
C VAL A 250 -14.17 -7.39 -2.77
N ALA A 251 -14.59 -6.21 -2.32
CA ALA A 251 -13.82 -5.35 -1.44
C ALA A 251 -14.37 -5.45 -0.03
N ILE A 252 -13.50 -5.67 0.96
CA ILE A 252 -13.90 -5.72 2.38
C ILE A 252 -13.73 -4.31 2.95
N ARG A 253 -14.85 -3.66 3.28
CA ARG A 253 -14.84 -2.28 3.80
C ARG A 253 -14.10 -2.21 5.13
N GLY A 254 -13.18 -1.26 5.25
CA GLY A 254 -12.36 -1.06 6.46
C GLY A 254 -11.21 -2.05 6.60
N SER A 255 -10.97 -2.91 5.61
CA SER A 255 -9.73 -3.69 5.54
C SER A 255 -8.54 -2.75 5.34
N LEU A 256 -7.53 -2.92 6.18
CA LEU A 256 -6.24 -2.24 6.08
C LEU A 256 -5.15 -3.18 5.51
N THR A 257 -5.55 -4.37 5.08
CA THR A 257 -4.65 -5.35 4.47
C THR A 257 -4.21 -4.85 3.10
N PRO A 258 -2.94 -5.04 2.72
CA PRO A 258 -2.51 -4.79 1.34
C PRO A 258 -3.41 -5.51 0.34
N LYS A 259 -3.96 -4.75 -0.61
CA LYS A 259 -4.74 -5.27 -1.74
C LYS A 259 -3.81 -5.76 -2.83
N ALA A 260 -4.33 -6.46 -3.84
CA ALA A 260 -3.52 -7.01 -4.93
C ALA A 260 -2.34 -7.86 -4.39
N ARG A 261 -1.26 -8.04 -5.16
CA ARG A 261 -0.02 -8.73 -4.71
C ARG A 261 -0.10 -10.25 -4.55
N ASP A 262 -1.11 -10.89 -5.15
CA ASP A 262 -1.18 -12.35 -5.24
C ASP A 262 -1.12 -13.02 -3.85
N ALA A 263 -1.85 -12.47 -2.88
CA ALA A 263 -1.97 -13.09 -1.57
C ALA A 263 -2.48 -14.54 -1.74
N PRO A 264 -1.87 -15.53 -1.08
CA PRO A 264 -2.27 -16.93 -1.24
C PRO A 264 -3.69 -17.14 -0.75
N THR A 265 -4.41 -18.08 -1.37
CA THR A 265 -5.82 -18.39 -1.05
C THR A 265 -6.05 -18.67 0.44
N SER A 266 -5.10 -19.31 1.12
CA SER A 266 -5.16 -19.59 2.57
C SER A 266 -5.17 -18.33 3.46
N ALA A 267 -4.71 -17.18 2.94
CA ALA A 267 -4.75 -15.91 3.67
C ALA A 267 -6.11 -15.21 3.58
N ILE A 268 -6.86 -15.46 2.50
CA ILE A 268 -8.05 -14.69 2.12
C ILE A 268 -9.35 -15.51 2.10
N SER A 269 -9.25 -16.83 2.32
CA SER A 269 -10.37 -17.75 2.38
C SER A 269 -10.26 -18.66 3.58
N VAL A 270 -11.41 -18.98 4.17
CA VAL A 270 -11.55 -20.10 5.10
C VAL A 270 -11.80 -21.36 4.29
N GLN A 271 -11.14 -22.44 4.67
CA GLN A 271 -11.33 -23.74 4.04
C GLN A 271 -11.70 -24.76 5.13
N ASP A 272 -12.97 -25.17 5.16
CA ASP A 272 -13.52 -26.09 6.17
C ASP A 272 -13.33 -27.58 5.80
N GLY A 273 -12.75 -27.88 4.64
CA GLY A 273 -12.58 -29.24 4.13
C GLY A 273 -11.40 -29.43 3.16
N PRO A 274 -11.17 -30.65 2.66
CA PRO A 274 -10.01 -30.96 1.81
C PRO A 274 -10.03 -30.25 0.44
N PHE A 275 -11.20 -29.78 0.00
CA PHE A 275 -11.38 -29.07 -1.25
C PHE A 275 -11.97 -27.68 -0.99
N PRO A 276 -11.50 -26.63 -1.69
CA PRO A 276 -12.12 -25.32 -1.61
C PRO A 276 -13.52 -25.37 -2.26
N GLU A 277 -14.45 -24.56 -1.74
CA GLU A 277 -15.79 -24.46 -2.34
C GLU A 277 -15.77 -23.74 -3.68
N VAL A 278 -14.87 -22.77 -3.83
CA VAL A 278 -14.66 -21.97 -5.06
C VAL A 278 -13.17 -21.66 -5.23
N ASN A 279 -12.77 -21.32 -6.45
CA ASN A 279 -11.46 -20.76 -6.72
C ASN A 279 -11.47 -19.26 -6.42
N ILE A 280 -10.73 -18.85 -5.39
CA ILE A 280 -10.60 -17.46 -4.91
C ILE A 280 -9.13 -17.02 -4.95
N ARG A 281 -8.90 -15.78 -5.40
CA ARG A 281 -7.59 -15.14 -5.53
C ARG A 281 -7.63 -13.69 -5.07
N ALA A 282 -6.47 -13.12 -4.78
CA ALA A 282 -6.34 -11.67 -4.61
C ALA A 282 -6.69 -10.94 -5.92
N SER A 283 -7.35 -9.79 -5.80
CA SER A 283 -7.68 -8.88 -6.90
C SER A 283 -7.16 -7.48 -6.61
N GLY A 284 -7.26 -6.56 -7.59
CA GLY A 284 -6.83 -5.17 -7.41
C GLY A 284 -7.45 -4.47 -6.19
N ASP A 285 -8.71 -4.80 -5.87
CA ASP A 285 -9.50 -4.10 -4.84
C ASP A 285 -9.81 -4.95 -3.60
N GLY A 286 -9.31 -6.19 -3.58
CA GLY A 286 -9.57 -7.13 -2.50
C GLY A 286 -9.40 -8.56 -2.99
N LEU A 287 -10.50 -9.25 -3.22
CA LEU A 287 -10.52 -10.62 -3.68
C LEU A 287 -11.43 -10.79 -4.90
N SER A 288 -11.18 -11.84 -5.68
CA SER A 288 -11.98 -12.22 -6.84
C SER A 288 -12.14 -13.73 -6.82
N TYR A 289 -13.34 -14.22 -7.08
CA TYR A 289 -13.58 -15.66 -7.16
C TYR A 289 -14.49 -16.02 -8.34
N SER A 290 -14.28 -17.23 -8.86
CA SER A 290 -15.24 -17.85 -9.76
C SER A 290 -16.39 -18.41 -8.93
N PRO A 291 -17.65 -18.03 -9.20
CA PRO A 291 -18.79 -18.50 -8.44
C PRO A 291 -19.09 -19.98 -8.71
N ARG A 292 -18.40 -20.65 -9.63
CA ARG A 292 -18.54 -22.09 -9.85
C ARG A 292 -18.27 -22.86 -8.55
N SER A 293 -19.30 -23.51 -8.02
CA SER A 293 -19.12 -24.46 -6.93
C SER A 293 -18.24 -25.62 -7.39
N MET A 294 -17.23 -25.94 -6.59
CA MET A 294 -16.38 -27.12 -6.74
C MET A 294 -16.81 -28.29 -5.84
N GLY A 295 -17.89 -28.10 -5.07
CA GLY A 295 -18.50 -29.15 -4.27
C GLY A 295 -19.33 -30.12 -5.11
N PHE A 296 -20.04 -31.04 -4.45
CA PHE A 296 -20.99 -31.93 -5.13
C PHE A 296 -22.20 -31.13 -5.62
N VAL A 297 -22.40 -31.13 -6.94
CA VAL A 297 -23.56 -30.54 -7.60
C VAL A 297 -24.32 -31.64 -8.32
N ALA A 298 -25.55 -31.92 -7.88
CA ALA A 298 -26.40 -32.91 -8.55
C ALA A 298 -26.81 -32.42 -9.95
N SER A 299 -26.91 -33.34 -10.92
CA SER A 299 -27.44 -33.02 -12.24
C SER A 299 -28.87 -32.47 -12.14
N GLY A 300 -29.19 -31.43 -12.92
CA GLY A 300 -30.49 -30.76 -12.87
C GLY A 300 -30.67 -29.75 -11.73
N SER A 301 -29.64 -29.50 -10.92
CA SER A 301 -29.68 -28.48 -9.86
C SER A 301 -29.90 -27.07 -10.42
N LEU A 302 -30.73 -26.29 -9.72
CA LEU A 302 -30.93 -24.87 -10.00
C LEU A 302 -29.60 -24.12 -9.99
N LEU A 303 -29.50 -23.04 -10.76
CA LEU A 303 -28.26 -22.24 -10.86
C LEU A 303 -27.78 -21.75 -9.48
N THR A 304 -28.69 -21.36 -8.60
CA THR A 304 -28.36 -20.91 -7.23
C THR A 304 -27.70 -22.00 -6.37
N SER A 305 -27.94 -23.28 -6.66
CA SER A 305 -27.28 -24.42 -6.01
C SER A 305 -25.96 -24.81 -6.66
N ARG A 306 -25.64 -24.24 -7.83
CA ARG A 306 -24.37 -24.41 -8.55
C ARG A 306 -23.36 -23.31 -8.26
N VAL A 307 -23.81 -22.25 -7.60
CA VAL A 307 -22.96 -21.15 -7.15
C VAL A 307 -22.40 -21.48 -5.76
N GLY A 308 -21.07 -21.40 -5.62
CA GLY A 308 -20.40 -21.56 -4.34
C GLY A 308 -20.49 -20.31 -3.47
N ARG A 309 -20.42 -20.52 -2.16
CA ARG A 309 -20.61 -19.52 -1.10
C ARG A 309 -19.36 -19.39 -0.25
N PRO A 310 -18.25 -18.84 -0.80
CA PRO A 310 -16.99 -18.78 -0.08
C PRO A 310 -17.13 -18.08 1.27
N ARG A 311 -16.49 -18.65 2.29
CA ARG A 311 -16.19 -17.95 3.54
C ARG A 311 -14.88 -17.18 3.37
N ILE A 312 -14.98 -15.85 3.34
CA ILE A 312 -13.84 -14.97 3.10
C ILE A 312 -13.14 -14.57 4.41
N LYS A 313 -11.85 -14.22 4.30
CA LYS A 313 -11.02 -13.73 5.40
C LYS A 313 -10.36 -12.42 4.99
N SER A 314 -10.37 -11.43 5.88
CA SER A 314 -9.49 -10.25 5.81
C SER A 314 -8.36 -10.44 6.81
N PRO A 315 -7.15 -10.85 6.38
CA PRO A 315 -6.06 -11.13 7.31
C PRO A 315 -5.55 -9.82 7.94
N SER A 316 -5.08 -9.86 9.18
CA SER A 316 -4.29 -8.75 9.72
C SER A 316 -2.98 -8.57 8.93
N LEU A 317 -2.30 -7.44 9.10
CA LEU A 317 -1.02 -7.22 8.41
C LEU A 317 -0.01 -8.34 8.73
N LEU A 318 0.05 -8.81 9.98
CA LEU A 318 0.92 -9.92 10.37
C LEU A 318 0.53 -11.24 9.68
N ALA A 319 -0.76 -11.56 9.64
CA ALA A 319 -1.24 -12.76 8.97
C ALA A 319 -0.98 -12.72 7.46
N TRP A 320 -1.13 -11.53 6.84
CA TRP A 320 -0.80 -11.32 5.43
C TRP A 320 0.70 -11.49 5.16
N VAL A 321 1.57 -10.84 5.97
CA VAL A 321 3.03 -10.94 5.85
C VAL A 321 3.48 -12.40 6.00
N ARG A 322 2.96 -13.13 6.99
CA ARG A 322 3.24 -14.56 7.18
C ARG A 322 2.87 -15.37 5.95
N ALA A 323 1.66 -15.16 5.43
CA ALA A 323 1.20 -15.93 4.29
C ALA A 323 2.03 -15.67 3.02
N MET A 324 2.46 -14.43 2.80
CA MET A 324 3.39 -14.08 1.72
C MET A 324 4.76 -14.75 1.92
N ALA A 325 5.32 -14.69 3.12
CA ALA A 325 6.62 -15.30 3.44
C ALA A 325 6.62 -16.83 3.33
N THR A 326 5.54 -17.51 3.72
CA THR A 326 5.44 -18.98 3.66
C THR A 326 5.56 -19.51 2.23
N ARG A 327 5.14 -18.75 1.21
CA ARG A 327 5.32 -19.14 -0.20
C ARG A 327 6.79 -19.28 -0.60
N GLU A 328 7.66 -18.56 0.09
CA GLU A 328 9.10 -18.52 -0.13
C GLU A 328 9.87 -19.36 0.91
N GLY A 329 9.17 -20.27 1.62
CA GLY A 329 9.78 -21.15 2.63
C GLY A 329 10.19 -20.43 3.92
N MET A 330 9.56 -19.29 4.24
CA MET A 330 9.86 -18.49 5.44
C MET A 330 8.67 -18.40 6.41
N ASP A 331 8.97 -18.33 7.70
CA ASP A 331 8.05 -17.95 8.77
C ASP A 331 8.35 -16.51 9.24
N VAL A 332 7.38 -15.88 9.90
CA VAL A 332 7.50 -14.51 10.41
C VAL A 332 7.00 -14.42 11.85
N ARG A 333 7.80 -13.80 12.70
CA ARG A 333 7.42 -13.49 14.08
C ARG A 333 8.00 -12.15 14.52
N PHE A 334 7.57 -11.67 15.68
CA PHE A 334 8.19 -10.50 16.29
C PHE A 334 9.57 -10.85 16.84
N SER A 335 10.56 -10.00 16.56
CA SER A 335 11.88 -10.09 17.17
C SER A 335 11.78 -9.82 18.68
N ASP A 336 12.90 -9.94 19.41
CA ASP A 336 12.92 -9.66 20.85
C ASP A 336 12.48 -8.22 21.14
N ALA A 337 12.92 -7.26 20.31
CA ALA A 337 12.48 -5.86 20.37
C ALA A 337 10.98 -5.74 20.05
N GLY A 338 10.49 -6.43 19.01
CA GLY A 338 9.08 -6.43 18.64
C GLY A 338 8.16 -7.00 19.71
N ARG A 339 8.56 -8.09 20.38
CA ARG A 339 7.79 -8.65 21.50
C ARG A 339 7.69 -7.67 22.66
N ARG A 340 8.74 -6.88 22.94
CA ARG A 340 8.70 -5.82 23.97
C ARG A 340 7.78 -4.69 23.54
N ALA A 341 7.86 -4.23 22.29
CA ALA A 341 6.96 -3.22 21.75
C ALA A 341 5.49 -3.66 21.86
N GLU A 342 5.19 -4.93 21.53
CA GLU A 342 3.85 -5.50 21.64
C GLU A 342 3.36 -5.64 23.10
N LEU A 343 4.26 -5.90 24.05
CA LEU A 343 3.94 -5.88 25.48
C LEU A 343 3.63 -4.46 25.99
N VAL A 344 4.32 -3.43 25.48
CA VAL A 344 4.00 -2.04 25.79
C VAL A 344 2.67 -1.66 25.14
N ARG A 345 2.46 -2.02 23.86
CA ARG A 345 1.22 -1.79 23.11
C ARG A 345 0.00 -2.39 23.82
N SER A 346 0.08 -3.65 24.23
CA SER A 346 -1.02 -4.34 24.91
C SER A 346 -1.37 -3.72 26.26
N ARG A 347 -0.40 -3.12 26.97
CA ARG A 347 -0.64 -2.35 28.20
C ARG A 347 -1.29 -1.00 27.94
N LEU A 348 -0.93 -0.34 26.83
CA LEU A 348 -1.55 0.92 26.41
C LEU A 348 -2.95 0.72 25.83
N GLY A 349 -3.24 -0.47 25.29
CA GLY A 349 -4.52 -0.85 24.71
C GLY A 349 -4.42 -0.96 23.19
N THR A 350 -4.12 0.14 22.50
CA THR A 350 -4.08 0.18 21.03
C THR A 350 -2.69 0.42 20.45
N ARG A 351 -2.50 0.05 19.19
CA ARG A 351 -1.31 0.42 18.41
C ARG A 351 -1.14 1.93 18.34
N GLN A 352 -2.26 2.65 18.22
CA GLN A 352 -2.24 4.10 18.10
C GLN A 352 -1.71 4.77 19.34
N ASP A 353 -2.11 4.28 20.51
CA ASP A 353 -1.66 4.85 21.77
C ASP A 353 -0.13 4.78 21.87
N LEU A 354 0.47 3.65 21.47
CA LEU A 354 1.93 3.50 21.44
C LEU A 354 2.61 4.51 20.48
N LEU A 355 2.05 4.74 19.29
CA LEU A 355 2.58 5.72 18.35
C LEU A 355 2.50 7.15 18.89
N ASP A 356 1.42 7.48 19.60
CA ASP A 356 1.26 8.80 20.23
C ASP A 356 2.33 9.07 21.30
N PHE A 357 2.90 8.03 21.94
CA PHE A 357 4.03 8.19 22.86
C PHE A 357 5.36 8.44 22.15
N ALA A 358 5.50 8.02 20.89
CA ALA A 358 6.73 8.13 20.12
C ALA A 358 6.95 9.51 19.47
N THR A 359 6.36 10.55 20.05
CA THR A 359 6.52 11.93 19.59
C THR A 359 7.81 12.54 20.14
N PRO A 360 8.50 13.42 19.37
CA PRO A 360 9.66 14.20 19.81
C PRO A 360 9.64 14.64 21.29
N ALA A 361 8.55 15.31 21.66
CA ALA A 361 8.39 15.96 22.95
C ALA A 361 8.33 14.95 24.11
N ARG A 362 7.66 13.82 23.90
CA ARG A 362 7.48 12.77 24.93
C ARG A 362 8.71 11.88 25.04
N MET A 363 9.41 11.69 23.92
CA MET A 363 10.58 10.81 23.84
C MET A 363 11.77 11.27 24.67
N SER A 364 12.01 12.58 24.74
CA SER A 364 13.04 13.18 25.61
C SER A 364 12.84 12.78 27.08
N MET A 365 11.62 12.88 27.59
CA MET A 365 11.27 12.50 28.96
C MET A 365 11.39 10.99 29.18
N LEU A 366 10.89 10.17 28.25
CA LEU A 366 10.96 8.71 28.36
C LEU A 366 12.41 8.20 28.35
N ARG A 367 13.28 8.75 27.49
CA ARG A 367 14.70 8.39 27.42
C ARG A 367 15.47 8.73 28.69
N ALA A 368 14.99 9.66 29.52
CA ALA A 368 15.61 9.93 30.81
C ALA A 368 15.43 8.80 31.84
N PHE A 369 14.60 7.79 31.55
CA PHE A 369 14.52 6.54 32.32
C PHE A 369 15.50 5.44 31.85
N VAL A 370 16.24 5.64 30.75
CA VAL A 370 17.19 4.65 30.22
C VAL A 370 18.42 4.56 31.15
N PRO A 371 18.95 3.34 31.42
CA PRO A 371 20.11 3.17 32.28
C PRO A 371 21.30 4.00 31.82
N LEU A 372 22.01 4.59 32.78
CA LEU A 372 23.22 5.35 32.48
C LEU A 372 24.40 4.38 32.30
N GLU A 373 25.26 4.63 31.31
CA GLU A 373 26.50 3.86 31.11
C GLU A 373 27.38 3.81 32.36
N ARG A 374 27.37 4.91 33.13
CA ARG A 374 28.06 5.02 34.42
C ARG A 374 27.24 5.79 35.42
N ARG A 375 27.50 5.52 36.70
CA ARG A 375 26.95 6.32 37.79
C ARG A 375 27.49 7.76 37.73
N PRO A 376 26.62 8.78 37.84
CA PRO A 376 27.06 10.18 37.80
C PRO A 376 27.88 10.56 39.05
N ARG A 377 28.92 11.36 38.84
CA ARG A 377 29.73 11.94 39.92
C ARG A 377 28.87 12.91 40.74
N PRO A 378 29.22 13.22 42.01
CA PRO A 378 28.43 14.14 42.84
C PRO A 378 28.13 15.49 42.17
N SER A 379 29.07 16.03 41.37
CA SER A 379 28.91 17.28 40.62
C SER A 379 27.99 17.19 39.39
N GLU A 380 27.69 15.98 38.92
CA GLU A 380 26.85 15.70 37.74
C GLU A 380 25.41 15.31 38.15
N ARG A 381 25.09 15.30 39.45
CA ARG A 381 23.81 14.81 39.96
C ARG A 381 22.73 15.89 39.86
N ASP A 382 21.73 15.61 39.04
CA ASP A 382 20.46 16.34 39.03
C ASP A 382 19.71 16.08 40.37
N PRO A 383 19.33 17.12 41.13
CA PRO A 383 18.63 16.95 42.40
C PRO A 383 17.22 16.36 42.25
N GLU A 384 16.63 16.41 41.06
CA GLU A 384 15.30 15.89 40.74
C GLU A 384 15.34 14.45 40.18
N VAL A 385 16.54 13.88 40.04
CA VAL A 385 16.77 12.49 39.58
C VAL A 385 17.56 11.70 40.63
N VAL A 386 17.12 10.49 40.90
CA VAL A 386 17.84 9.56 41.76
C VAL A 386 18.32 8.37 40.94
N VAL A 387 19.61 8.06 41.00
CA VAL A 387 20.18 6.87 40.34
C VAL A 387 20.46 5.79 41.37
N LEU A 388 19.87 4.60 41.20
CA LEU A 388 20.15 3.39 41.98
C LEU A 388 20.87 2.38 41.07
N GLY A 389 22.12 2.04 41.41
CA GLY A 389 22.99 1.34 40.46
C GLY A 389 23.27 2.22 39.25
N VAL A 390 22.67 1.86 38.11
CA VAL A 390 22.67 2.61 36.84
C VAL A 390 21.28 3.11 36.44
N ASP A 391 20.23 2.67 37.15
CA ASP A 391 18.85 2.97 36.81
C ASP A 391 18.43 4.36 37.35
N PRO A 392 17.99 5.28 36.48
CA PRO A 392 17.45 6.56 36.90
C PRO A 392 15.96 6.49 37.28
N TYR A 393 15.62 7.19 38.35
CA TYR A 393 14.26 7.40 38.86
C TYR A 393 13.99 8.89 38.85
N LEU A 394 12.93 9.32 38.16
CA LEU A 394 12.63 10.73 37.93
C LEU A 394 11.57 11.20 38.92
N SER A 395 11.72 12.41 39.48
CA SER A 395 10.60 13.08 40.14
C SER A 395 9.63 13.66 39.11
N PHE A 396 8.45 14.13 39.56
CA PHE A 396 7.51 14.82 38.67
C PHE A 396 8.15 16.05 38.00
N ARG A 397 8.89 16.85 38.77
CA ARG A 397 9.60 18.03 38.27
C ARG A 397 10.64 17.65 37.21
N ALA A 398 11.39 16.57 37.43
CA ALA A 398 12.35 16.08 36.44
C ALA A 398 11.68 15.67 35.11
N MET A 399 10.44 15.16 35.15
CA MET A 399 9.67 14.83 33.93
C MET A 399 9.16 16.11 33.25
N GLU A 400 8.65 17.07 34.02
CA GLU A 400 8.19 18.38 33.53
C GLU A 400 9.32 19.13 32.83
N ASP A 401 10.50 19.21 33.44
CA ASP A 401 11.68 19.89 32.87
C ASP A 401 12.18 19.25 31.55
N ARG A 402 11.75 18.01 31.23
CA ARG A 402 12.21 17.24 30.05
C ARG A 402 11.17 17.12 28.94
N LEU A 403 9.92 17.50 29.21
CA LEU A 403 8.86 17.62 28.22
C LEU A 403 8.90 19.05 27.64
N ILE A 404 9.42 19.17 26.43
CA ILE A 404 9.52 20.45 25.72
C ILE A 404 8.11 20.96 25.38
N ASP A 405 7.86 22.24 25.64
CA ASP A 405 6.61 22.95 25.33
C ASP A 405 5.32 22.33 25.90
N ALA A 406 5.43 21.55 26.98
CA ALA A 406 4.28 20.97 27.66
C ALA A 406 3.85 21.79 28.89
N SER A 407 2.55 22.04 29.01
CA SER A 407 1.94 22.52 30.25
C SER A 407 1.97 21.44 31.34
N THR A 408 2.01 21.85 32.61
CA THR A 408 1.92 20.94 33.76
C THR A 408 0.73 19.98 33.66
N SER A 409 -0.42 20.43 33.13
CA SER A 409 -1.59 19.59 32.88
C SER A 409 -1.34 18.47 31.87
N GLN A 410 -0.57 18.73 30.81
CA GLN A 410 -0.21 17.71 29.82
C GLN A 410 0.78 16.69 30.41
N VAL A 411 1.68 17.12 31.30
CA VAL A 411 2.58 16.22 32.02
C VAL A 411 1.78 15.32 32.97
N LEU A 412 0.79 15.87 33.70
CA LEU A 412 -0.09 15.10 34.57
C LEU A 412 -0.88 14.05 33.79
N ASP A 413 -1.54 14.44 32.69
CA ASP A 413 -2.30 13.51 31.85
C ASP A 413 -1.42 12.36 31.34
N LEU A 414 -0.18 12.66 30.94
CA LEU A 414 0.78 11.67 30.49
C LEU A 414 1.19 10.70 31.60
N VAL A 415 1.49 11.21 32.79
CA VAL A 415 1.84 10.41 33.98
C VAL A 415 0.66 9.52 34.37
N ASP A 416 -0.54 10.07 34.45
CA ASP A 416 -1.75 9.33 34.80
C ASP A 416 -2.03 8.22 33.79
N ARG A 417 -1.90 8.51 32.50
CA ARG A 417 -2.08 7.51 31.43
C ARG A 417 -1.07 6.37 31.53
N LEU A 418 0.22 6.68 31.74
CA LEU A 418 1.25 5.65 31.90
C LEU A 418 1.08 4.85 33.20
N THR A 419 0.62 5.47 34.28
CA THR A 419 0.32 4.79 35.54
C THR A 419 -0.92 3.89 35.42
N GLN A 420 -1.98 4.34 34.76
CA GLN A 420 -3.17 3.52 34.48
C GLN A 420 -2.82 2.29 33.61
N ALA A 421 -1.96 2.47 32.60
CA ALA A 421 -1.41 1.38 31.78
C ALA A 421 -0.41 0.47 32.54
N ARG A 422 -0.07 0.80 33.81
CA ARG A 422 0.95 0.13 34.63
C ARG A 422 2.34 0.11 33.97
N LEU A 423 2.62 1.13 33.17
CA LEU A 423 3.91 1.38 32.53
C LEU A 423 4.80 2.33 33.35
N LEU A 424 4.19 3.10 34.25
CA LEU A 424 4.91 3.99 35.17
C LEU A 424 4.44 3.72 36.61
N ARG A 425 5.39 3.50 37.52
CA ARG A 425 5.12 3.24 38.94
C ARG A 425 5.63 4.38 39.79
N ARG A 426 4.82 4.81 40.76
CA ARG A 426 5.19 5.84 41.74
C ARG A 426 5.77 5.18 43.00
N GLY A 427 6.74 5.82 43.65
CA GLY A 427 7.36 5.30 44.87
C GLY A 427 8.30 6.28 45.56
N LEU A 428 8.94 5.83 46.63
CA LEU A 428 9.95 6.57 47.39
C LEU A 428 11.30 5.86 47.31
N VAL A 429 12.40 6.63 47.36
CA VAL A 429 13.75 6.07 47.51
C VAL A 429 14.17 6.15 48.97
N LEU A 430 14.26 4.99 49.63
CA LEU A 430 14.47 4.86 51.07
C LEU A 430 15.75 4.05 51.36
N GLY A 431 16.46 4.36 52.44
CA GLY A 431 17.63 3.63 52.90
C GLY A 431 17.27 2.47 53.82
N CYS A 432 17.88 1.30 53.65
CA CYS A 432 17.69 0.19 54.57
C CYS A 432 18.58 0.33 55.80
N GLU A 433 18.03 0.17 57.01
CA GLU A 433 18.80 0.20 58.27
C GLU A 433 19.68 -1.05 58.41
N GLU A 434 19.20 -2.21 57.94
CA GLU A 434 19.95 -3.47 58.02
C GLU A 434 21.12 -3.55 57.02
N CYS A 435 20.87 -3.37 55.72
CA CYS A 435 21.91 -3.50 54.70
C CYS A 435 22.58 -2.17 54.29
N GLY A 436 22.08 -1.02 54.77
CA GLY A 436 22.60 0.32 54.44
C GLY A 436 22.35 0.78 53.00
N ARG A 437 21.73 -0.04 52.14
CA ARG A 437 21.55 0.25 50.72
C ARG A 437 20.22 1.00 50.47
N PRO A 438 20.21 1.99 49.55
CA PRO A 438 18.97 2.62 49.12
C PRO A 438 18.20 1.71 48.15
N SER A 439 16.87 1.66 48.30
CA SER A 439 15.96 0.95 47.41
C SER A 439 14.79 1.84 47.01
N PHE A 440 14.30 1.68 45.77
CA PHE A 440 13.01 2.23 45.35
C PHE A 440 11.89 1.34 45.86
N VAL A 441 10.97 1.91 46.63
CA VAL A 441 9.83 1.22 47.23
C VAL A 441 8.56 1.77 46.59
N TYR A 442 7.82 0.89 45.92
CA TYR A 442 6.59 1.26 45.23
C TYR A 442 5.52 1.75 46.20
N ALA A 443 4.69 2.69 45.75
CA ALA A 443 3.65 3.30 46.55
C ALA A 443 2.69 2.26 47.15
N GLU A 444 2.41 1.18 46.43
CA GLU A 444 1.54 0.08 46.87
C GLU A 444 2.15 -0.76 48.00
N ARG A 445 3.46 -0.64 48.23
CA ARG A 445 4.21 -1.34 49.30
C ARG A 445 4.60 -0.40 50.44
N LEU A 446 4.12 0.84 50.45
CA LEU A 446 4.39 1.80 51.53
C LEU A 446 3.31 1.70 52.62
N GLY A 447 3.78 1.56 53.86
CA GLY A 447 2.98 1.71 55.07
C GLY A 447 3.82 2.37 56.17
N PRO A 448 3.42 2.22 57.45
CA PRO A 448 4.26 2.63 58.58
C PRO A 448 5.64 1.94 58.59
N THR A 449 5.70 0.75 58.00
CA THR A 449 6.92 0.00 57.69
C THR A 449 6.96 -0.32 56.20
N TYR A 450 8.15 -0.54 55.66
CA TYR A 450 8.37 -1.03 54.30
C TYR A 450 9.41 -2.14 54.26
N GLU A 451 9.34 -2.97 53.22
CA GLU A 451 10.28 -4.06 53.00
C GLU A 451 11.39 -3.61 52.03
N CYS A 452 12.65 -3.84 52.39
CA CYS A 452 13.78 -3.56 51.51
C CYS A 452 13.80 -4.53 50.32
N THR A 453 13.78 -4.03 49.09
CA THR A 453 13.78 -4.88 47.88
C THR A 453 15.08 -5.66 47.65
N GLN A 454 16.13 -5.37 48.43
CA GLN A 454 17.45 -6.01 48.30
C GLN A 454 17.68 -7.14 49.31
N CYS A 455 17.19 -6.98 50.55
CA CYS A 455 17.45 -7.93 51.64
C CYS A 455 16.19 -8.40 52.37
N ALA A 456 15.00 -7.97 51.93
CA ALA A 456 13.71 -8.27 52.53
C ALA A 456 13.51 -7.79 53.99
N ALA A 457 14.45 -7.02 54.55
CA ALA A 457 14.33 -6.44 55.87
C ALA A 457 13.12 -5.50 55.99
N ALA A 458 12.37 -5.61 57.09
CA ALA A 458 11.31 -4.66 57.43
C ALA A 458 11.92 -3.43 58.11
N ASN A 459 11.69 -2.25 57.54
CA ASN A 459 12.24 -0.98 58.00
C ASN A 459 11.10 -0.01 58.37
N PRO A 460 11.21 0.75 59.47
CA PRO A 460 10.25 1.80 59.78
C PRO A 460 10.34 2.96 58.79
N LEU A 461 9.23 3.60 58.42
CA LEU A 461 9.24 4.80 57.58
C LEU A 461 9.46 6.05 58.45
N VAL A 462 10.70 6.29 58.85
CA VAL A 462 11.13 7.40 59.73
C VAL A 462 12.24 8.24 59.08
N SER A 463 12.57 9.38 59.69
CA SER A 463 13.55 10.33 59.13
C SER A 463 14.95 9.77 58.94
N SER A 464 15.38 8.78 59.75
CA SER A 464 16.66 8.07 59.56
C SER A 464 16.72 7.27 58.26
N SER A 465 15.57 6.82 57.75
CA SER A 465 15.46 6.03 56.53
C SER A 465 15.40 6.91 55.27
N TRP A 466 15.30 8.23 55.43
CA TRP A 466 15.22 9.16 54.30
C TRP A 466 16.61 9.46 53.76
N LYS A 467 16.79 9.30 52.45
CA LYS A 467 18.10 9.49 51.78
C LYS A 467 18.65 10.92 51.87
N ARG A 468 17.81 11.93 52.08
CA ARG A 468 18.21 13.33 52.31
C ARG A 468 17.82 13.72 53.74
N SER A 469 18.82 13.94 54.58
CA SER A 469 18.72 13.95 56.06
C SER A 469 18.01 15.15 56.70
N SER A 470 17.23 15.94 55.95
CA SER A 470 16.62 17.18 56.47
C SER A 470 15.21 17.51 55.95
N ALA A 471 14.63 16.68 55.06
CA ALA A 471 13.29 16.91 54.51
C ALA A 471 12.58 15.59 54.21
N GLU A 472 11.24 15.60 54.18
CA GLU A 472 10.40 14.48 53.76
C GLU A 472 10.82 13.98 52.35
N PRO A 473 10.82 12.65 52.10
CA PRO A 473 11.27 12.11 50.82
C PRO A 473 10.33 12.52 49.69
N LYS A 474 10.92 12.90 48.55
CA LYS A 474 10.18 13.19 47.32
C LYS A 474 9.62 11.90 46.70
N TRP A 475 8.49 12.03 46.01
CA TRP A 475 7.99 11.00 45.11
C TRP A 475 8.85 10.91 43.85
N PHE A 476 9.22 9.68 43.50
CA PHE A 476 9.88 9.35 42.26
C PHE A 476 9.05 8.35 41.48
N TYR A 477 9.34 8.26 40.19
CA TYR A 477 8.71 7.38 39.25
C TYR A 477 9.75 6.42 38.66
N ASP A 478 9.29 5.23 38.32
CA ASP A 478 10.06 4.19 37.65
C ASP A 478 9.29 3.69 36.43
N LEU A 479 10.00 3.54 35.31
CA LEU A 479 9.44 3.05 34.06
C LEU A 479 9.48 1.52 34.04
N HIS A 480 8.44 0.90 33.51
CA HIS A 480 8.35 -0.54 33.40
C HIS A 480 9.57 -1.12 32.63
N PRO A 481 10.21 -2.21 33.10
CA PRO A 481 11.44 -2.74 32.51
C PRO A 481 11.40 -2.96 31.00
N ASN A 482 10.35 -3.58 30.47
CA ASN A 482 10.21 -3.79 29.02
C ASN A 482 10.15 -2.48 28.21
N PHE A 483 9.62 -1.39 28.80
CA PHE A 483 9.58 -0.10 28.12
C PHE A 483 10.95 0.57 28.18
N ARG A 484 11.65 0.49 29.32
CA ARG A 484 13.05 0.92 29.43
C ARG A 484 13.95 0.20 28.41
N GLU A 485 13.82 -1.11 28.31
CA GLU A 485 14.61 -1.92 27.38
C GLU A 485 14.28 -1.61 25.91
N LEU A 486 13.01 -1.37 25.58
CA LEU A 486 12.61 -0.88 24.25
C LEU A 486 13.32 0.44 23.90
N LEU A 487 13.40 1.38 24.86
CA LEU A 487 14.10 2.66 24.67
C LEU A 487 15.62 2.49 24.56
N GLU A 488 16.18 1.58 25.34
CA GLU A 488 17.62 1.25 25.33
C GLU A 488 18.06 0.68 23.98
N THR A 489 17.24 -0.17 23.37
CA THR A 489 17.48 -0.71 22.02
C THR A 489 17.10 0.25 20.89
N ASN A 490 16.74 1.50 21.20
CA ASN A 490 16.27 2.51 20.24
C ASN A 490 14.97 2.14 19.50
N GLY A 491 14.14 1.27 20.08
CA GLY A 491 12.85 0.88 19.50
C GLY A 491 11.88 2.05 19.37
N ASP A 492 12.09 3.15 20.10
CA ASP A 492 11.37 4.40 19.92
C ASP A 492 11.59 5.08 18.58
N VAL A 493 12.76 4.90 17.96
CA VAL A 493 13.03 5.45 16.62
C VAL A 493 12.16 4.77 15.58
N VAL A 494 11.95 3.46 15.75
CA VAL A 494 11.03 2.65 14.94
C VAL A 494 9.59 3.13 15.13
N GLN A 495 9.20 3.45 16.37
CA GLN A 495 7.88 4.01 16.65
C GLN A 495 7.71 5.43 16.07
N ALA A 496 8.75 6.26 16.11
CA ALA A 496 8.73 7.61 15.53
C ALA A 496 8.59 7.57 14.00
N ALA A 497 9.31 6.65 13.33
CA ALA A 497 9.17 6.41 11.89
C ALA A 497 7.71 6.02 11.54
N SER A 498 7.14 5.10 12.32
CA SER A 498 5.76 4.65 12.14
C SER A 498 4.76 5.79 12.37
N SER A 499 4.97 6.62 13.39
CA SER A 499 4.14 7.79 13.67
C SER A 499 4.20 8.83 12.56
N ARG A 500 5.38 9.08 11.97
CA ARG A 500 5.56 10.01 10.85
C ARG A 500 4.80 9.53 9.62
N LEU A 501 4.98 8.26 9.24
CA LEU A 501 4.30 7.66 8.09
C LEU A 501 2.77 7.69 8.24
N ARG A 502 2.28 7.38 9.44
CA ARG A 502 0.85 7.49 9.76
C ARG A 502 0.33 8.91 9.55
N GLY A 503 1.09 9.92 10.00
CA GLY A 503 0.71 11.34 9.86
C GLY A 503 0.63 11.83 8.41
N GLU A 504 1.30 11.15 7.47
CA GLU A 504 1.30 11.46 6.04
C GLU A 504 0.26 10.67 5.24
N SER A 505 -0.41 9.69 5.86
CA SER A 505 -1.26 8.72 5.16
C SER A 505 -2.72 8.84 5.58
N ARG A 506 -3.66 8.59 4.66
CA ARG A 506 -5.11 8.56 4.99
C ARG A 506 -5.49 7.27 5.68
N THR A 507 -4.88 6.17 5.27
CA THR A 507 -5.04 4.83 5.82
C THR A 507 -3.67 4.29 6.21
N TYR A 508 -3.57 3.67 7.38
CA TYR A 508 -2.29 3.21 7.91
C TYR A 508 -2.45 2.03 8.86
N VAL A 509 -1.63 1.00 8.65
CA VAL A 509 -1.39 -0.09 9.60
C VAL A 509 0.06 -0.53 9.50
N ASP A 510 0.66 -0.93 10.62
CA ASP A 510 2.05 -1.33 10.65
C ASP A 510 2.33 -2.50 11.61
N LEU A 511 3.51 -3.09 11.44
CA LEU A 511 4.17 -4.02 12.33
C LEU A 511 5.56 -3.47 12.61
N SER A 512 5.94 -3.38 13.88
CA SER A 512 7.32 -3.05 14.26
C SER A 512 8.12 -4.31 14.57
N GLU A 513 9.40 -4.30 14.19
CA GLU A 513 10.43 -5.22 14.67
C GLU A 513 10.06 -6.70 14.40
N VAL A 514 9.97 -7.03 13.11
CA VAL A 514 9.60 -8.37 12.63
C VAL A 514 10.80 -9.10 12.05
N GLU A 515 10.94 -10.37 12.41
CA GLU A 515 11.99 -11.27 11.91
C GLU A 515 11.41 -12.33 10.97
N PHE A 516 12.08 -12.52 9.85
CA PHE A 516 11.85 -13.57 8.86
C PHE A 516 12.81 -14.71 9.13
N ILE A 517 12.27 -15.92 9.22
CA ILE A 517 12.99 -17.13 9.61
C ILE A 517 12.87 -18.13 8.49
N ASP A 518 13.99 -18.71 8.09
CA ASP A 518 14.00 -19.80 7.13
C ASP A 518 13.45 -21.07 7.79
N VAL A 519 12.41 -21.68 7.21
CA VAL A 519 11.70 -22.80 7.85
C VAL A 519 12.57 -24.06 7.93
N GLU A 520 13.46 -24.27 6.98
CA GLU A 520 14.33 -25.46 6.95
C GLU A 520 15.46 -25.36 7.97
N THR A 521 16.13 -24.22 8.02
CA THR A 521 17.31 -24.00 8.88
C THR A 521 16.96 -23.47 10.26
N GLN A 522 15.74 -22.94 10.46
CA GLN A 522 15.29 -22.23 11.66
C GLN A 522 16.15 -21.01 12.03
N MET A 523 16.89 -20.47 11.06
CA MET A 523 17.79 -19.33 11.25
C MET A 523 17.12 -18.02 10.81
N PRO A 524 17.36 -16.90 11.53
CA PRO A 524 16.93 -15.58 11.09
C PRO A 524 17.59 -15.19 9.76
N VAL A 525 16.77 -14.80 8.79
CA VAL A 525 17.19 -14.36 7.45
C VAL A 525 17.24 -12.85 7.36
N ALA A 526 16.22 -12.19 7.92
CA ALA A 526 16.07 -10.75 7.87
C ALA A 526 15.29 -10.28 9.10
N GLU A 527 15.71 -9.16 9.67
CA GLU A 527 14.93 -8.38 10.63
C GLU A 527 14.60 -7.04 10.00
N ILE A 528 13.34 -6.62 10.11
CA ILE A 528 12.82 -5.40 9.53
C ILE A 528 12.18 -4.56 10.63
N ASP A 529 12.62 -3.30 10.70
CA ASP A 529 12.25 -2.38 11.77
C ASP A 529 10.76 -2.00 11.67
N VAL A 530 10.24 -1.66 10.48
CA VAL A 530 8.79 -1.49 10.25
C VAL A 530 8.37 -2.11 8.93
N LEU A 531 7.27 -2.87 8.95
CA LEU A 531 6.47 -3.17 7.77
C LEU A 531 5.16 -2.40 7.88
N ALA A 532 4.82 -1.61 6.87
CA ALA A 532 3.59 -0.82 6.89
C ALA A 532 2.77 -0.99 5.62
N CYS A 533 1.46 -0.82 5.74
CA CYS A 533 0.56 -0.55 4.64
C CYS A 533 0.00 0.85 4.81
N ALA A 534 0.33 1.74 3.88
CA ALA A 534 -0.04 3.15 3.87
C ALA A 534 -0.69 3.48 2.53
N ASP A 535 -1.97 3.87 2.53
CA ASP A 535 -2.72 4.19 1.31
C ASP A 535 -2.57 3.12 0.20
N ASP A 536 -2.80 1.86 0.59
CA ASP A 536 -2.67 0.65 -0.24
C ASP A 536 -1.23 0.35 -0.76
N ARG A 537 -0.22 1.08 -0.28
CA ARG A 537 1.20 0.85 -0.55
C ARG A 537 1.86 0.07 0.59
N VAL A 538 2.61 -0.96 0.25
CA VAL A 538 3.42 -1.76 1.16
C VAL A 538 4.82 -1.15 1.27
N LEU A 539 5.18 -0.79 2.49
CA LEU A 539 6.44 -0.13 2.82
C LEU A 539 7.32 -1.06 3.65
N VAL A 540 8.57 -1.20 3.25
CA VAL A 540 9.63 -1.85 4.04
C VAL A 540 10.54 -0.76 4.60
N VAL A 541 10.54 -0.58 5.91
CA VAL A 541 11.22 0.55 6.56
C VAL A 541 12.42 0.06 7.35
N GLU A 542 13.55 0.73 7.18
CA GLU A 542 14.73 0.60 8.02
C GLU A 542 14.93 1.92 8.79
N ALA A 543 15.03 1.84 10.11
CA ALA A 543 15.16 2.98 10.99
C ALA A 543 16.54 3.01 11.70
N LYS A 544 17.20 4.17 11.75
CA LYS A 544 18.53 4.32 12.37
C LYS A 544 18.67 5.64 13.11
N ILE A 545 19.35 5.62 14.26
CA ILE A 545 19.67 6.86 15.00
C ILE A 545 20.68 7.76 14.28
N ASN A 546 21.56 7.18 13.46
CA ASN A 546 22.76 7.84 12.93
C ASN A 546 22.73 8.04 11.41
N GLY A 547 21.61 7.71 10.75
CA GLY A 547 21.40 7.89 9.31
C GLY A 547 22.39 7.14 8.42
N LYS A 548 23.00 6.03 8.86
CA LYS A 548 23.95 5.29 8.02
C LYS A 548 23.96 3.79 8.31
N PHE A 549 24.30 3.01 7.29
CA PHE A 549 24.64 1.61 7.50
C PHE A 549 25.99 1.47 8.19
N GLY A 550 26.14 0.38 8.96
CA GLY A 550 27.42 0.05 9.59
C GLY A 550 28.52 -0.21 8.55
N PRO A 551 29.81 -0.08 8.93
CA PRO A 551 30.92 -0.36 8.04
C PRO A 551 30.81 -1.77 7.45
N LYS A 552 30.97 -1.90 6.12
CA LYS A 552 30.84 -3.17 5.36
C LYS A 552 29.44 -3.82 5.37
N LEU A 553 28.42 -3.18 5.95
CA LEU A 553 27.05 -3.73 6.01
C LEU A 553 26.13 -3.20 4.91
N ARG A 554 26.53 -2.17 4.15
CA ARG A 554 25.71 -1.57 3.08
C ARG A 554 25.12 -2.59 2.10
N GLY A 555 25.97 -3.46 1.54
CA GLY A 555 25.53 -4.50 0.60
C GLY A 555 24.58 -5.50 1.27
N PRO A 556 24.99 -6.18 2.36
CA PRO A 556 24.12 -7.11 3.10
C PRO A 556 22.77 -6.51 3.52
N GLN A 557 22.75 -5.29 4.05
CA GLN A 557 21.50 -4.62 4.45
C GLN A 557 20.61 -4.29 3.25
N THR A 558 21.19 -3.85 2.13
CA THR A 558 20.43 -3.61 0.89
C THR A 558 19.83 -4.91 0.36
N THR A 559 20.62 -5.99 0.31
CA THR A 559 20.14 -7.32 -0.08
C THR A 559 19.02 -7.81 0.83
N LYS A 560 19.15 -7.60 2.15
CA LYS A 560 18.10 -7.92 3.14
C LYS A 560 16.79 -7.21 2.82
N LEU A 561 16.84 -5.88 2.63
CA LEU A 561 15.66 -5.06 2.33
C LEU A 561 15.02 -5.45 1.00
N LEU A 562 15.82 -5.63 -0.05
CA LEU A 562 15.32 -6.04 -1.37
C LEU A 562 14.70 -7.44 -1.35
N ARG A 563 15.26 -8.38 -0.58
CA ARG A 563 14.69 -9.72 -0.42
C ARG A 563 13.31 -9.65 0.23
N VAL A 564 13.15 -8.91 1.32
CA VAL A 564 11.84 -8.73 1.96
C VAL A 564 10.87 -7.98 1.06
N ALA A 565 11.32 -6.90 0.41
CA ALA A 565 10.51 -6.16 -0.55
C ALA A 565 10.01 -7.06 -1.69
N SER A 566 10.84 -7.98 -2.18
CA SER A 566 10.46 -8.96 -3.21
C SER A 566 9.39 -9.96 -2.69
N ILE A 567 9.61 -10.55 -1.51
CA ILE A 567 8.66 -11.49 -0.87
C ILE A 567 7.29 -10.84 -0.71
N LEU A 568 7.26 -9.60 -0.22
CA LEU A 568 6.03 -8.87 0.07
C LEU A 568 5.47 -8.13 -1.14
N ARG A 569 6.19 -8.11 -2.27
CA ARG A 569 5.89 -7.27 -3.44
C ARG A 569 5.65 -5.82 -3.02
N ALA A 570 6.57 -5.30 -2.22
CA ALA A 570 6.52 -3.97 -1.66
C ALA A 570 6.67 -2.91 -2.75
N ASP A 571 6.04 -1.76 -2.54
CA ASP A 571 6.11 -0.62 -3.46
C ASP A 571 7.29 0.27 -3.12
N SER A 572 7.73 0.28 -1.86
CA SER A 572 8.78 1.18 -1.42
C SER A 572 9.66 0.63 -0.30
N ILE A 573 10.94 0.99 -0.37
CA ILE A 573 11.86 0.95 0.77
C ILE A 573 11.95 2.36 1.35
N VAL A 574 11.76 2.49 2.66
CA VAL A 574 11.86 3.75 3.38
C VAL A 574 13.08 3.69 4.32
N LEU A 575 13.99 4.64 4.17
CA LEU A 575 15.14 4.80 5.06
C LEU A 575 14.85 5.95 6.02
N ALA A 576 14.65 5.65 7.30
CA ALA A 576 14.14 6.59 8.29
C ALA A 576 15.17 6.87 9.41
N THR A 577 15.47 8.14 9.71
CA THR A 577 16.54 8.47 10.66
C THR A 577 16.21 9.66 11.55
N THR A 578 16.67 9.63 12.80
CA THR A 578 16.64 10.80 13.71
C THR A 578 17.74 11.81 13.40
N ALA A 579 18.78 11.40 12.64
CA ALA A 579 19.82 12.31 12.19
C ALA A 579 19.27 13.30 11.13
N PRO A 580 19.88 14.48 10.97
CA PRO A 580 19.45 15.47 9.99
C PRO A 580 19.48 14.99 8.53
N ALA A 581 20.28 13.96 8.24
CA ALA A 581 20.36 13.37 6.93
C ALA A 581 20.73 11.89 6.97
N TRP A 582 20.29 11.13 5.97
CA TRP A 582 20.83 9.81 5.67
C TRP A 582 22.08 9.91 4.79
N SER A 583 23.02 8.99 4.96
CA SER A 583 24.23 8.85 4.16
C SER A 583 23.90 8.79 2.66
N PRO A 584 24.31 9.79 1.84
CA PRO A 584 23.97 9.84 0.42
C PRO A 584 24.47 8.62 -0.36
N GLN A 585 25.60 8.05 0.06
CA GLN A 585 26.17 6.83 -0.54
C GLN A 585 25.28 5.61 -0.31
N ASP A 586 24.65 5.50 0.86
CA ASP A 586 23.76 4.39 1.18
C ASP A 586 22.45 4.54 0.40
N VAL A 587 21.87 5.74 0.36
CA VAL A 587 20.65 6.03 -0.43
C VAL A 587 20.88 5.74 -1.92
N ALA A 588 21.98 6.25 -2.49
CA ALA A 588 22.30 6.04 -3.91
C ALA A 588 22.54 4.56 -4.23
N HIS A 589 23.11 3.80 -3.30
CA HIS A 589 23.29 2.37 -3.46
C HIS A 589 21.95 1.63 -3.47
N VAL A 590 21.08 1.88 -2.47
CA VAL A 590 19.75 1.26 -2.39
C VAL A 590 18.92 1.60 -3.63
N LYS A 591 18.89 2.88 -4.05
CA LYS A 591 18.21 3.31 -5.29
C LYS A 591 18.65 2.51 -6.50
N ARG A 592 19.97 2.41 -6.73
CA ARG A 592 20.52 1.70 -7.88
C ARG A 592 20.17 0.21 -7.89
N GLU A 593 20.25 -0.46 -6.74
CA GLU A 593 19.90 -1.88 -6.66
C GLU A 593 18.38 -2.11 -6.72
N ALA A 594 17.57 -1.19 -6.17
CA ALA A 594 16.11 -1.21 -6.28
C ALA A 594 15.62 -1.07 -7.73
N THR A 595 16.28 -0.26 -8.56
CA THR A 595 15.92 -0.14 -10.00
C THR A 595 16.16 -1.44 -10.77
N ARG A 596 17.01 -2.34 -10.25
CA ARG A 596 17.28 -3.65 -10.84
C ARG A 596 16.33 -4.74 -10.34
N ALA A 597 15.57 -4.47 -9.29
CA ALA A 597 14.60 -5.40 -8.75
C ALA A 597 13.42 -5.51 -9.74
N MET A 598 13.41 -6.59 -10.50
CA MET A 598 12.29 -6.99 -11.36
C MET A 598 11.43 -8.00 -10.58
N PRO A 599 10.12 -8.12 -10.88
CA PRO A 599 9.39 -7.44 -11.96
C PRO A 599 8.68 -6.14 -11.54
N PHE A 600 8.81 -5.69 -10.28
CA PHE A 600 8.07 -4.55 -9.75
C PHE A 600 9.02 -3.38 -9.44
N PRO A 601 8.80 -2.18 -10.02
CA PRO A 601 9.63 -1.02 -9.72
C PRO A 601 9.47 -0.65 -8.25
N LEU A 602 10.60 -0.59 -7.54
CA LEU A 602 10.64 -0.30 -6.12
C LEU A 602 11.10 1.14 -5.89
N GLU A 603 10.25 1.96 -5.27
CA GLU A 603 10.61 3.33 -4.91
C GLU A 603 11.50 3.34 -3.66
N VAL A 604 12.42 4.31 -3.57
CA VAL A 604 13.25 4.49 -2.37
C VAL A 604 13.04 5.89 -1.83
N GLN A 605 12.49 5.95 -0.63
CA GLN A 605 12.17 7.18 0.09
C GLN A 605 13.10 7.33 1.30
N VAL A 606 13.32 8.57 1.72
CA VAL A 606 14.13 8.88 2.89
C VAL A 606 13.33 9.81 3.80
N ILE A 607 13.26 9.46 5.08
CA ILE A 607 12.66 10.28 6.13
C ILE A 607 13.78 10.67 7.08
N GLU A 608 14.02 11.96 7.22
CA GLU A 608 15.13 12.51 8.00
C GLU A 608 14.58 13.28 9.20
N SER A 609 15.43 13.54 10.18
CA SER A 609 15.08 14.32 11.37
C SER A 609 13.84 13.78 12.11
N LEU A 610 13.67 12.46 12.15
CA LEU A 610 12.65 11.82 12.99
C LEU A 610 12.79 12.33 14.42
N GLY A 611 11.69 12.81 15.00
CA GLY A 611 11.74 13.28 16.38
C GLY A 611 12.24 14.72 16.54
N THR A 612 12.41 15.53 15.47
CA THR A 612 12.54 16.99 15.59
C THR A 612 11.20 17.66 15.31
N HIS A 613 10.96 18.83 15.92
CA HIS A 613 9.79 19.65 15.62
C HIS A 613 9.92 20.21 14.20
N ASP A 614 9.51 19.44 13.20
CA ASP A 614 9.15 20.02 11.92
C ASP A 614 7.80 20.73 12.13
N SER A 615 7.83 22.06 12.01
CA SER A 615 6.65 22.88 11.78
C SER A 615 5.76 22.19 10.76
N ALA A 616 4.48 22.01 11.12
CA ALA A 616 3.48 21.35 10.29
C ALA A 616 3.57 21.83 8.82
N PRO A 617 3.34 20.95 7.83
CA PRO A 617 3.25 21.38 6.45
C PRO A 617 2.18 22.46 6.34
N GLU A 618 2.54 23.62 5.77
CA GLU A 618 1.58 24.68 5.46
C GLU A 618 0.41 24.05 4.70
N ALA A 619 -0.78 24.17 5.28
CA ALA A 619 -2.01 23.80 4.60
C ALA A 619 -2.07 24.56 3.27
N PRO A 620 -2.52 23.93 2.17
CA PRO A 620 -2.67 24.63 0.90
C PRO A 620 -3.58 25.84 1.14
N GLU A 621 -3.06 27.04 0.85
CA GLU A 621 -3.85 28.26 0.82
C GLU A 621 -5.04 28.02 -0.10
N ASN A 622 -6.23 27.96 0.50
CA ASN A 622 -7.47 28.03 -0.24
C ASN A 622 -7.48 29.37 -0.98
N ALA A 623 -7.24 29.33 -2.28
CA ALA A 623 -7.59 30.40 -3.20
C ALA A 623 -9.13 30.50 -3.26
N ALA A 624 -9.69 31.16 -2.26
CA ALA A 624 -11.04 31.70 -2.29
C ALA A 624 -10.89 33.23 -2.27
N GLY A 625 -11.05 33.86 -3.43
CA GLY A 625 -11.09 35.31 -3.56
C GLY A 625 -11.00 35.78 -5.00
N GLY A 626 -12.15 35.88 -5.69
CA GLY A 626 -12.30 36.47 -7.02
C GLY A 626 -13.42 35.87 -7.82
#